data_AF-A0A7I7UTI9-F1
#
_entry.id   AF-A0A7I7UTI9-F1
#
_cell.length_a   1.000
_cell.length_b   1.000
_cell.length_c   1.000
_cell.angle_alpha   90.00
_cell.angle_beta   90.00
_cell.angle_gamma   90.00
#
_symmetry.space_group_name_H-M   'P 1'
#
loop_
_entity.id
_entity.type
_entity.pdbx_description
1 polymer ?
#
loop_
_entity_poly.entity_id
_entity_poly.type
_entity_poly.pdbx_seq_one_letter_code
_entity_poly.pdbx_strand_id
1 'polypeptide(L)' 'MTQLPPEVEQQIADMSEQDVDTLLARLRPPPEPTDPKARAAAALRRARGADRRGRATKESAAAALREYGNPANRQK' A
#
# COMPACT_ATOMS: atom_id res chain seq x y z
N MET A 1 22.37 5.60 8.04
CA MET A 1 21.32 5.03 8.90
C MET A 1 20.60 6.19 9.56
N THR A 2 19.29 6.31 9.35
CA THR A 2 18.51 7.38 9.97
C THR A 2 18.30 7.00 11.43
N GLN A 3 18.94 7.70 12.36
CA GLN A 3 18.71 7.51 13.79
C GLN A 3 17.30 7.97 14.15
N LEU A 4 16.63 7.21 15.01
CA LEU A 4 15.32 7.56 15.53
C LEU A 4 15.47 8.69 16.56
N PRO A 5 14.48 9.59 16.69
CA PRO A 5 14.45 10.53 17.80
C PRO A 5 14.44 9.77 19.14
N PRO A 6 15.16 10.24 20.17
CA PRO A 6 15.28 9.53 21.44
C PRO A 6 13.94 9.30 22.15
N GLU A 7 12.95 10.16 21.91
CA GLU A 7 11.60 10.00 22.44
C GLU A 7 10.88 8.79 21.85
N VAL A 8 11.16 8.48 20.57
CA VAL A 8 10.58 7.31 19.87
C VAL A 8 11.25 6.03 20.34
N GLU A 9 12.56 6.06 20.58
CA GLU A 9 13.28 4.90 21.14
C GLU A 9 12.75 4.54 22.54
N GLN A 10 12.53 5.54 23.40
CA GLN A 10 11.96 5.31 24.73
C GLN A 10 10.53 4.76 24.65
N GLN A 11 9.70 5.30 23.75
CA GLN A 11 8.33 4.79 23.54
C GLN A 11 8.31 3.33 23.06
N ILE A 12 9.27 2.93 22.23
CA ILE A 12 9.39 1.53 21.77
C ILE A 12 9.86 0.64 22.92
N ALA A 13 10.78 1.13 23.77
CA ALA A 13 11.27 0.39 24.93
C ALA A 13 10.19 0.20 26.02
N ASP A 14 9.30 1.18 26.19
CA ASP A 14 8.20 1.13 27.18
C ASP A 14 6.98 0.33 26.67
N MET A 15 7.01 -0.14 25.42
CA MET A 15 5.89 -0.79 24.75
C MET A 15 5.72 -2.24 25.23
N SER A 16 4.49 -2.68 25.48
CA SER A 16 4.21 -4.05 25.91
C SER A 16 4.41 -5.07 24.79
N GLU A 17 4.70 -6.33 25.13
CA GLU A 17 4.86 -7.42 24.14
C GLU A 17 3.59 -7.58 23.26
N GLN A 18 2.39 -7.43 23.85
CA GLN A 18 1.12 -7.46 23.11
C GLN A 18 0.96 -6.33 22.10
N ASP A 19 1.45 -5.13 22.44
CA ASP A 19 1.41 -3.98 21.53
C ASP A 19 2.41 -4.15 20.38
N VAL A 20 3.59 -4.70 20.67
CA VAL A 20 4.58 -5.11 19.65
C VAL A 20 3.95 -6.13 18.69
N ASP A 21 3.33 -7.18 19.21
CA ASP A 21 2.67 -8.21 18.38
C ASP A 21 1.55 -7.64 17.53
N THR A 22 0.77 -6.71 18.08
CA THR A 22 -0.30 -6.02 17.35
C THR A 22 0.25 -5.16 16.21
N LEU A 23 1.36 -4.46 16.43
CA LEU A 23 2.02 -3.67 15.40
C LEU A 23 2.62 -4.56 14.31
N LEU A 24 3.29 -5.63 14.70
CA LEU A 24 3.85 -6.61 13.76
C LEU A 24 2.76 -7.29 12.94
N ALA A 25 1.60 -7.61 13.53
CA ALA A 25 0.46 -8.18 12.83
C ALA A 25 -0.08 -7.23 11.75
N ARG A 26 -0.09 -5.91 12.00
CA ARG A 26 -0.49 -4.89 11.01
C ARG A 26 0.55 -4.71 9.90
N LEU A 27 1.82 -4.86 10.23
CA LEU A 27 2.93 -4.73 9.28
C LEU A 27 3.13 -6.00 8.45
N ARG A 28 2.62 -7.14 8.93
CA ARG A 28 2.78 -8.43 8.27
C ARG A 28 2.19 -8.35 6.86
N PRO A 29 3.01 -8.52 5.81
CA PRO A 29 2.50 -8.51 4.45
C PRO A 29 1.39 -9.56 4.31
N PRO A 30 0.32 -9.26 3.54
CA PRO A 30 -0.69 -10.27 3.25
C PRO A 30 0.00 -11.49 2.61
N PRO A 31 -0.47 -12.72 2.92
CA PRO A 31 0.13 -13.93 2.40
C PRO A 31 0.22 -13.85 0.88
N GLU A 32 1.42 -14.08 0.34
CA GLU A 32 1.59 -14.09 -1.11
C GLU A 32 0.83 -15.28 -1.71
N PRO A 33 0.19 -15.09 -2.88
CA PRO A 33 -0.43 -16.20 -3.58
C PRO A 33 0.63 -17.27 -3.92
N THR A 34 0.31 -18.52 -3.62
CA THR A 34 1.10 -19.70 -4.02
C THR A 34 1.05 -19.94 -5.52
N ASP A 35 -0.01 -19.51 -6.20
CA ASP A 35 -0.14 -19.56 -7.66
C ASP A 35 0.70 -18.44 -8.33
N PRO A 36 1.66 -18.78 -9.21
CA PRO A 36 2.45 -17.82 -9.97
C PRO A 36 1.61 -16.78 -10.74
N LYS A 37 0.45 -17.18 -11.30
CA LYS A 37 -0.43 -16.26 -12.03
C LYS A 37 -1.08 -15.25 -11.09
N ALA A 38 -1.58 -15.71 -9.94
CA ALA A 38 -2.14 -14.85 -8.91
C ALA A 38 -1.09 -13.87 -8.34
N ARG A 39 0.17 -14.31 -8.19
CA ARG A 39 1.28 -13.44 -7.78
C ARG A 39 1.57 -12.35 -8.80
N ALA A 40 1.64 -12.69 -10.09
CA ALA A 40 1.84 -11.70 -11.16
C ALA A 40 0.68 -10.69 -11.22
N ALA A 41 -0.56 -11.15 -11.07
CA ALA A 41 -1.73 -10.28 -11.03
C ALA A 41 -1.71 -9.32 -9.83
N ALA A 42 -1.33 -9.81 -8.64
CA ALA A 42 -1.20 -8.98 -7.44
C ALA A 42 -0.09 -7.93 -7.58
N ALA A 43 1.07 -8.30 -8.16
CA ALA A 43 2.16 -7.37 -8.42
C ALA A 43 1.74 -6.25 -9.39
N LEU A 44 1.00 -6.58 -10.45
CA LEU A 44 0.45 -5.58 -11.39
C LEU A 44 -0.55 -4.63 -10.73
N ARG A 45 -1.41 -5.14 -9.83
CA ARG A 45 -2.37 -4.31 -9.07
C ARG A 45 -1.66 -3.31 -8.16
N ARG A 46 -0.62 -3.77 -7.44
CA ARG A 46 0.22 -2.90 -6.60
C ARG A 46 0.96 -1.85 -7.43
N ALA A 47 1.57 -2.23 -8.55
CA ALA A 47 2.29 -1.31 -9.44
C ALA A 47 1.37 -0.22 -10.01
N ARG A 48 0.13 -0.56 -10.35
CA ARG A 48 -0.88 0.40 -10.80
C ARG A 48 -1.52 1.22 -9.68
N GLY A 49 -1.13 0.98 -8.42
CA GLY A 49 -1.71 1.65 -7.26
C GLY A 49 -3.18 1.31 -7.01
N ALA A 50 -3.70 0.23 -7.60
CA ALA A 50 -5.10 -0.18 -7.44
C ALA A 50 -5.43 -0.57 -5.99
N ASP A 51 -4.41 -0.99 -5.23
CA ASP A 51 -4.54 -1.33 -3.81
C ASP A 51 -4.36 -0.12 -2.87
N ARG A 52 -4.05 1.07 -3.41
CA ARG A 52 -3.96 2.28 -2.58
C ARG A 52 -5.37 2.69 -2.17
N ARG A 53 -5.68 2.52 -0.88
CA ARG A 53 -6.89 3.05 -0.24
C ARG A 53 -6.81 4.59 -0.14
N GLY A 54 -6.72 5.28 -1.27
CA GLY A 54 -7.09 6.69 -1.34
C GLY A 54 -8.62 6.78 -1.36
N ARG A 55 -9.23 7.74 -0.67
CA ARG A 55 -10.65 8.05 -0.85
C ARG A 55 -10.86 8.34 -2.34
N ALA A 56 -11.43 7.39 -3.07
CA ALA A 56 -11.90 7.64 -4.43
C ALA A 56 -13.00 8.70 -4.34
N THR A 57 -12.72 9.92 -4.77
CA THR A 57 -13.71 10.99 -4.83
C THR A 57 -14.47 10.88 -6.15
N LYS A 58 -15.69 11.43 -6.21
CA LYS A 58 -16.46 11.51 -7.47
C LYS A 58 -15.64 12.20 -8.58
N GLU A 59 -14.83 13.18 -8.19
CA GLU A 59 -13.93 13.91 -9.07
C GLU A 59 -12.80 13.02 -9.62
N SER A 60 -12.16 12.21 -8.76
CA SER A 60 -11.11 11.28 -9.22
C SER A 60 -11.68 10.21 -10.16
N ALA A 61 -12.90 9.73 -9.91
CA ALA A 61 -13.59 8.79 -10.80
C ALA A 61 -13.91 9.42 -12.18
N ALA A 62 -14.40 10.66 -12.19
CA ALA A 62 -14.67 11.40 -13.43
C ALA A 62 -13.40 11.74 -14.22
N ALA A 63 -12.27 11.99 -13.54
CA ALA A 63 -10.97 12.17 -14.18
C ALA A 63 -10.47 10.86 -14.83
N ALA A 64 -10.55 9.73 -14.13
CA ALA A 64 -10.15 8.43 -14.65
C ALA A 64 -10.96 7.99 -15.89
N LEU A 65 -12.27 8.28 -15.92
CA LEU A 65 -13.12 7.99 -17.07
C LEU A 65 -12.74 8.83 -18.30
N ARG A 66 -12.40 10.12 -18.10
CA ARG A 66 -11.93 11.00 -19.18
C ARG A 66 -10.59 10.52 -19.74
N GLU A 67 -9.68 10.08 -18.88
CA GLU A 67 -8.38 9.55 -19.28
C GLU A 67 -8.51 8.23 -20.05
N TYR A 68 -9.40 7.32 -19.61
CA TYR A 68 -9.69 6.07 -20.32
C TYR A 68 -10.29 6.29 -21.70
N GLY A 69 -11.20 7.26 -21.82
CA GLY A 69 -11.86 7.63 -23.07
C GLY A 69 -10.97 8.33 -24.08
N ASN A 70 -9.76 8.77 -23.69
CA ASN A 70 -8.82 9.46 -24.58
C ASN A 70 -7.71 8.50 -25.08
N PRO A 71 -7.80 7.95 -26.31
CA PRO A 71 -6.80 7.03 -26.85
C PRO A 71 -5.42 7.68 -27.09
N ALA A 72 -5.34 9.02 -27.11
CA ALA A 72 -4.08 9.75 -27.34
C ALA A 72 -3.09 9.68 -26.16
N ASN A 73 -3.54 9.36 -24.95
CA ASN A 73 -2.69 9.26 -23.75
C ASN A 73 -2.07 7.87 -23.54
N ARG A 74 -2.37 6.88 -24.39
CA ARG A 74 -1.81 5.52 -24.31
C ARG A 74 -0.50 5.32 -25.07
N GLN A 75 0.02 6.36 -25.73
CA GLN A 75 1.25 6.35 -26.52
C GLN A 75 2.32 7.26 -25.89
N LYS A 76 2.82 6.92 -24.69
CA LYS A 76 4.12 7.37 -24.19
C LYS A 76 4.77 6.27 -23.38
#